data_AF-A0A6L9IM00-F1
#
_entry.id   AF-A0A6L9IM00-F1
#
_cell.length_a   1.000
_cell.length_b   1.000
_cell.length_c   1.000
_cell.angle_alpha   90.00
_cell.angle_beta   90.00
_cell.angle_gamma   90.00
#
_symmetry.space_group_name_H-M   'P 1'
#
loop_
_entity.id
_entity.type
_entity.pdbx_description
1 polymer ?
#
loop_
_entity_poly.entity_id
_entity_poly.type
_entity_poly.pdbx_seq_one_letter_code
_entity_poly.pdbx_strand_id
1 'polypeptide(L)'
;MRRVGGSLASQAEWMAPDDVVNQVITHYLEAINWLHESTWLPRVKQFTLAPVYLTGKHLKRHQHLIASYRPSDGPEIAGVLRADHQVEVRRFSPGGETCLVIDHQRQRRMATYDARTKTRVHTQDLGDGVIVYRMAYEARGNRWKIDAFIQELPLGWETAELRQHIQELVTTPPVSVDGRCN
;
A
#
# COMPACT_ATOMS: atom_id res chain seq x y z
N MET A 1 23.19 -34.68 9.61
CA MET A 1 22.52 -34.55 8.29
C MET A 1 21.24 -35.36 8.33
N ARG A 2 20.08 -34.70 8.31
CA ARG A 2 18.77 -35.35 8.37
C ARG A 2 18.04 -35.07 7.05
N ARG A 3 17.85 -36.10 6.23
CA ARG A 3 16.99 -36.02 5.04
C ARG A 3 15.54 -36.10 5.49
N VAL A 4 14.76 -35.07 5.20
CA VAL A 4 13.31 -35.05 5.37
C VAL A 4 12.70 -35.38 4.00
N GLY A 5 11.86 -36.42 3.98
CA GLY A 5 11.20 -36.94 2.78
C GLY A 5 10.18 -35.97 2.18
N GLY A 6 10.03 -36.05 0.86
CA GLY A 6 9.19 -35.16 0.08
C GLY A 6 7.69 -35.39 0.25
N SER A 7 6.96 -34.29 0.45
CA SER A 7 5.80 -33.87 -0.38
C SER A 7 5.15 -32.54 0.08
N LEU A 8 5.81 -31.73 0.92
CA LEU A 8 5.32 -30.41 1.37
C LEU A 8 6.37 -29.28 1.23
N ALA A 9 7.43 -29.49 0.45
CA ALA A 9 8.55 -28.54 0.29
C ALA A 9 8.31 -27.44 -0.78
N SER A 10 7.06 -27.02 -0.98
CA SER A 10 6.69 -25.87 -1.81
C SER A 10 5.81 -24.95 -0.95
N GLN A 11 6.20 -23.77 -0.49
CA GLN A 11 7.24 -22.84 -0.90
C GLN A 11 7.76 -22.18 0.39
N ALA A 12 9.04 -22.34 0.72
CA ALA A 12 9.62 -21.49 1.75
C ALA A 12 9.66 -20.06 1.17
N GLU A 13 8.77 -19.21 1.66
CA GLU A 13 8.77 -17.79 1.31
C GLU A 13 10.11 -17.20 1.74
N TRP A 14 10.84 -16.60 0.78
CA TRP A 14 12.08 -15.91 1.11
C TRP A 14 11.74 -14.67 1.94
N MET A 15 12.27 -14.61 3.15
CA MET A 15 12.17 -13.46 4.04
C MET A 15 13.49 -12.69 4.02
N ALA A 16 13.39 -11.36 3.92
CA ALA A 16 14.54 -10.49 4.11
C ALA A 16 15.02 -10.53 5.58
N PRO A 17 16.27 -10.12 5.84
CA PRO A 17 16.77 -9.91 7.21
C PRO A 17 15.87 -8.98 8.04
N ASP A 18 15.85 -9.19 9.36
CA ASP A 18 14.97 -8.45 10.29
C ASP A 18 15.15 -6.93 10.23
N ASP A 19 16.38 -6.45 10.01
CA ASP A 19 16.67 -5.02 9.86
C ASP A 19 16.04 -4.43 8.60
N VAL A 20 15.99 -5.18 7.50
CA VAL A 20 15.31 -4.77 6.27
C VAL A 20 13.80 -4.77 6.48
N VAL A 21 13.26 -5.79 7.14
CA VAL A 21 11.83 -5.87 7.47
C VAL A 21 11.40 -4.67 8.34
N ASN A 22 12.18 -4.36 9.38
CA ASN A 22 11.92 -3.20 10.24
C ASN A 22 11.98 -1.88 9.46
N GLN A 23 12.94 -1.72 8.55
CA GLN A 23 13.01 -0.54 7.68
C GLN A 23 11.78 -0.41 6.77
N VAL A 24 11.28 -1.51 6.19
CA VAL A 24 10.05 -1.50 5.39
C VAL A 24 8.88 -1.02 6.24
N ILE A 25 8.71 -1.56 7.44
CA ILE A 25 7.63 -1.21 8.37
C ILE A 25 7.69 0.28 8.73
N THR A 26 8.86 0.77 9.15
CA THR A 26 9.06 2.18 9.50
C THR A 26 8.72 3.10 8.33
N HIS A 27 9.28 2.85 7.14
CA HIS A 27 9.02 3.70 5.98
C HIS A 27 7.58 3.62 5.48
N TYR A 28 6.95 2.45 5.60
CA TYR A 28 5.53 2.28 5.31
C TYR A 28 4.66 3.15 6.23
N LEU A 29 4.86 3.05 7.55
CA LEU A 29 4.08 3.82 8.53
C LEU A 29 4.30 5.33 8.36
N GLU A 30 5.53 5.76 8.05
CA GLU A 30 5.82 7.16 7.69
C GLU A 30 5.06 7.61 6.44
N ALA A 31 4.98 6.75 5.41
CA ALA A 31 4.23 7.05 4.18
C ALA A 31 2.72 7.12 4.42
N ILE A 32 2.16 6.23 5.26
CA ILE A 32 0.74 6.28 5.66
C ILE A 32 0.44 7.54 6.48
N ASN A 33 1.30 7.89 7.43
CA ASN A 33 1.15 9.11 8.21
C ASN A 33 1.20 10.35 7.30
N TRP A 34 2.17 10.40 6.38
CA TRP A 34 2.24 11.48 5.40
C TRP A 34 0.99 11.53 4.51
N LEU A 35 0.45 10.40 4.05
CA LEU A 35 -0.78 10.39 3.25
C LEU A 35 -1.95 11.06 4.01
N HIS A 36 -2.11 10.76 5.29
CA HIS A 36 -3.16 11.37 6.13
C HIS A 36 -2.92 12.86 6.40
N GLU A 37 -1.67 13.26 6.67
CA GLU A 37 -1.33 14.65 6.95
C GLU A 37 -1.30 15.53 5.68
N SER A 38 -0.98 14.93 4.54
CA SER A 38 -0.81 15.62 3.26
C SER A 38 -2.10 16.28 2.80
N THR A 39 -3.27 15.75 3.20
CA THR A 39 -4.58 16.34 2.90
C THR A 39 -4.70 17.80 3.36
N TRP A 40 -3.92 18.19 4.37
CA TRP A 40 -3.90 19.56 4.90
C TRP A 40 -2.91 20.50 4.21
N LEU A 41 -1.99 19.94 3.43
CA LEU A 41 -0.96 20.72 2.75
C LEU A 41 -1.52 21.40 1.49
N PRO A 42 -0.96 22.55 1.07
CA PRO A 42 -1.22 23.10 -0.25
C PRO A 42 -0.93 22.06 -1.35
N ARG A 43 -1.74 22.02 -2.41
CA ARG A 43 -1.62 21.01 -3.48
C ARG A 43 -0.23 20.94 -4.10
N VAL A 44 0.42 22.09 -4.28
CA VAL A 44 1.81 22.15 -4.76
C VAL A 44 2.73 21.35 -3.85
N LYS A 45 2.61 21.50 -2.53
CA LYS A 45 3.40 20.73 -1.55
C LYS A 45 3.06 19.24 -1.59
N GLN A 46 1.77 18.88 -1.69
CA GLN A 46 1.36 17.48 -1.85
C GLN A 46 2.02 16.86 -3.07
N PHE A 47 1.94 17.54 -4.21
CA PHE A 47 2.50 17.08 -5.48
C PHE A 47 4.02 16.93 -5.42
N THR A 48 4.73 17.89 -4.84
CA THR A 48 6.20 17.89 -4.76
C THR A 48 6.75 16.91 -3.74
N LEU A 49 6.04 16.67 -2.63
CA LEU A 49 6.49 15.76 -1.58
C LEU A 49 6.07 14.31 -1.83
N ALA A 50 5.05 14.06 -2.66
CA ALA A 50 4.58 12.71 -2.97
C ALA A 50 5.70 11.74 -3.40
N PRO A 51 6.67 12.12 -4.26
CA PRO A 51 7.76 11.22 -4.65
C PRO A 51 8.68 10.78 -3.49
N VAL A 52 8.65 11.43 -2.32
CA VAL A 52 9.42 11.00 -1.14
C VAL A 52 8.85 9.71 -0.54
N TYR A 53 7.52 9.54 -0.61
CA TYR A 53 6.78 8.47 0.06
C TYR A 53 6.17 7.47 -0.92
N LEU A 54 5.89 7.91 -2.14
CA LEU A 54 5.18 7.15 -3.16
C LEU A 54 6.06 6.94 -4.38
N THR A 55 5.84 5.83 -5.08
CA THR A 55 6.45 5.55 -6.37
C THR A 55 5.44 4.85 -7.31
N GLY A 56 5.88 4.57 -8.53
CA GLY A 56 5.17 3.74 -9.50
C GLY A 56 3.70 4.09 -9.72
N LYS A 57 2.82 3.09 -9.59
CA LYS A 57 1.38 3.23 -9.90
C LYS A 57 0.68 4.16 -8.90
N HIS A 58 1.06 4.09 -7.62
CA HIS A 58 0.44 4.86 -6.56
C HIS A 58 0.78 6.35 -6.67
N LEU A 59 2.04 6.69 -6.97
CA LEU A 59 2.46 8.07 -7.23
C LEU A 59 1.72 8.67 -8.42
N LYS A 60 1.66 7.95 -9.55
CA LYS A 60 0.93 8.39 -10.76
C LYS A 60 -0.54 8.66 -10.46
N ARG A 61 -1.21 7.75 -9.75
CA ARG A 61 -2.60 7.91 -9.32
C ARG A 61 -2.77 9.14 -8.41
N HIS A 62 -1.91 9.29 -7.42
CA HIS A 62 -1.97 10.41 -6.47
C HIS A 62 -1.80 11.77 -7.18
N GLN A 63 -0.79 11.89 -8.04
CA GLN A 63 -0.57 13.09 -8.84
C GLN A 63 -1.72 13.39 -9.80
N HIS A 64 -2.31 12.35 -10.41
CA HIS A 64 -3.49 12.49 -11.24
C HIS A 64 -4.69 13.02 -10.45
N LEU A 65 -4.95 12.49 -9.25
CA LEU A 65 -6.04 12.98 -8.38
C LEU A 65 -5.85 14.46 -8.03
N ILE A 66 -4.63 14.87 -7.66
CA ILE A 66 -4.33 16.29 -7.38
C ILE A 66 -4.54 17.18 -8.62
N ALA A 67 -4.03 16.76 -9.78
CA ALA A 67 -4.12 17.54 -11.01
C ALA A 67 -5.55 17.61 -11.57
N SER A 68 -6.34 16.55 -11.39
CA SER A 68 -7.72 16.45 -11.84
C SER A 68 -8.69 17.28 -10.99
N TYR A 69 -8.27 17.71 -9.80
CA TYR A 69 -9.10 18.51 -8.92
C TYR A 69 -9.43 19.86 -9.59
N ARG A 70 -10.72 20.08 -9.83
CA ARG A 70 -11.26 21.38 -10.21
C ARG A 70 -11.88 22.01 -8.97
N PRO A 71 -11.52 23.25 -8.61
CA PRO A 71 -12.29 24.01 -7.63
C PRO A 71 -13.71 24.15 -8.19
N SER A 72 -14.62 23.35 -7.67
CA SER A 72 -16.06 23.56 -7.85
C SER A 72 -16.55 24.40 -6.67
N ASP A 73 -17.72 25.02 -6.82
CA ASP A 73 -18.40 25.73 -5.71
C ASP A 73 -18.90 24.77 -4.60
N GLY A 74 -18.59 23.48 -4.69
CA GLY A 74 -18.93 22.48 -3.69
C GLY A 74 -17.97 22.48 -2.48
N PRO A 75 -18.38 21.86 -1.36
CA PRO A 75 -17.52 21.73 -0.20
C PRO A 75 -16.29 20.88 -0.54
N GLU A 76 -15.09 21.42 -0.28
CA GLU A 76 -13.86 20.64 -0.33
C GLU A 76 -13.82 19.78 0.93
N ILE A 77 -13.83 18.45 0.76
CA ILE A 77 -13.89 17.52 1.87
C ILE A 77 -12.54 16.83 2.07
N ALA A 78 -12.06 16.84 3.31
CA ALA A 78 -10.85 16.16 3.74
C ALA A 78 -11.21 15.01 4.70
N GLY A 79 -10.80 13.79 4.36
CA GLY A 79 -10.94 12.62 5.24
C GLY A 79 -9.63 12.33 5.97
N VAL A 80 -9.68 12.22 7.29
CA VAL A 80 -8.56 11.76 8.13
C VAL A 80 -8.93 10.41 8.74
N LEU A 81 -8.21 9.37 8.31
CA LEU A 81 -8.33 8.03 8.86
C LEU A 81 -7.38 7.87 10.05
N ARG A 82 -7.87 7.25 11.12
CA ARG A 82 -7.06 6.76 12.24
C ARG A 82 -7.33 5.28 12.42
N ALA A 83 -6.28 4.52 12.71
CA ALA A 83 -6.34 3.12 13.03
C ALA A 83 -5.12 2.73 13.88
N ASP A 84 -5.24 1.63 14.62
CA ASP A 84 -4.09 0.95 15.19
C ASP A 84 -3.54 -0.02 14.16
N HIS A 85 -2.24 0.10 13.86
CA HIS A 85 -1.59 -0.64 12.78
C HIS A 85 -0.81 -1.83 13.33
N GLN A 86 -1.11 -3.03 12.84
CA GLN A 86 -0.29 -4.22 13.01
C GLN A 86 0.19 -4.68 11.64
N VAL A 87 1.49 -4.46 11.37
CA VAL A 87 2.06 -4.57 10.03
C VAL A 87 2.86 -5.86 9.87
N GLU A 88 2.60 -6.59 8.79
CA GLU A 88 3.42 -7.72 8.33
C GLU A 88 4.07 -7.41 6.99
N VAL A 89 5.32 -7.86 6.81
CA VAL A 89 6.05 -7.76 5.53
C VAL A 89 6.28 -9.15 4.97
N ARG A 90 5.89 -9.33 3.72
CA ARG A 90 5.85 -10.62 3.04
C ARG A 90 6.33 -10.47 1.59
N ARG A 91 6.65 -11.58 0.95
CA ARG A 91 6.83 -11.76 -0.49
C ARG A 91 7.79 -10.77 -1.11
N PHE A 92 9.01 -10.76 -0.59
CA PHE A 92 10.08 -10.04 -1.26
C PHE A 92 10.34 -10.66 -2.65
N SER A 93 10.57 -9.82 -3.64
CA SER A 93 11.00 -10.28 -4.97
C SER A 93 12.39 -10.92 -4.89
N PRO A 94 12.78 -11.75 -5.88
CA PRO A 94 14.10 -12.38 -5.90
C PRO A 94 15.28 -11.39 -5.82
N GLY A 95 15.10 -10.17 -6.32
CA GLY A 95 16.10 -9.09 -6.23
C GLY A 95 16.05 -8.30 -4.91
N GLY A 96 15.07 -8.55 -4.04
CA GLY A 96 14.89 -7.82 -2.79
C GLY A 96 14.44 -6.36 -2.97
N GLU A 97 14.01 -5.97 -4.17
CA GLU A 97 13.68 -4.57 -4.49
C GLU A 97 12.21 -4.23 -4.24
N THR A 98 11.35 -5.24 -4.08
CA THR A 98 9.92 -5.07 -3.83
C THR A 98 9.42 -6.07 -2.81
N CYS A 99 8.39 -5.72 -2.06
CA CYS A 99 7.72 -6.64 -1.14
C CYS A 99 6.24 -6.25 -0.95
N LEU A 100 5.47 -7.15 -0.34
CA LEU A 100 4.13 -6.85 0.13
C LEU A 100 4.15 -6.40 1.59
N VAL A 101 3.29 -5.43 1.89
CA VAL A 101 2.96 -5.02 3.24
C VAL A 101 1.48 -5.30 3.48
N ILE A 102 1.20 -6.06 4.53
CA ILE A 102 -0.15 -6.38 4.99
C ILE A 102 -0.35 -5.62 6.30
N ASP A 103 -1.26 -4.64 6.29
CA ASP A 103 -1.55 -3.78 7.42
C ASP A 103 -2.91 -4.15 8.01
N HIS A 104 -2.88 -4.78 9.18
CA HIS A 104 -4.07 -5.06 9.98
C HIS A 104 -4.42 -3.81 10.77
N GLN A 105 -5.46 -3.13 10.30
CA GLN A 105 -5.95 -1.87 10.86
C GLN A 105 -7.11 -2.16 11.81
N ARG A 106 -6.92 -1.85 13.09
CA ARG A 106 -7.97 -1.95 14.12
C ARG A 106 -8.55 -0.60 14.47
N GLN A 107 -9.81 -0.59 14.92
CA GLN A 107 -10.52 0.60 15.37
C GLN A 107 -10.52 1.73 14.33
N ARG A 108 -10.72 1.39 13.05
CA ARG A 108 -10.62 2.37 11.96
C ARG A 108 -11.73 3.40 12.10
N ARG A 109 -11.34 4.67 12.21
CA ARG A 109 -12.27 5.79 12.29
C ARG A 109 -11.89 6.87 11.30
N MET A 110 -12.86 7.29 10.50
CA MET A 110 -12.72 8.38 9.55
C MET A 110 -13.36 9.64 10.14
N ALA A 111 -12.57 10.70 10.30
CA ALA A 111 -13.09 12.04 10.56
C ALA A 111 -13.09 12.83 9.25
N THR A 112 -14.27 13.34 8.88
CA THR A 112 -14.47 14.11 7.66
C THR A 112 -14.57 15.59 8.02
N TYR A 113 -13.83 16.43 7.32
CA TYR A 113 -13.76 17.87 7.55
C TYR A 113 -14.12 18.65 6.29
N ASP A 114 -14.70 19.82 6.48
CA ASP A 114 -14.66 20.87 5.47
C ASP A 114 -13.22 21.41 5.42
N ALA A 115 -12.56 21.23 4.28
CA ALA A 115 -11.17 21.57 4.09
C ALA A 115 -10.92 23.08 4.06
N ARG A 116 -11.94 23.91 3.80
CA ARG A 116 -11.82 25.37 3.80
C ARG A 116 -11.92 25.92 5.22
N THR A 117 -12.96 25.53 5.96
CA THR A 117 -13.20 26.02 7.33
C THR A 117 -12.43 25.24 8.39
N LYS A 118 -11.87 24.07 8.02
CA LYS A 118 -11.22 23.12 8.92
C LYS A 118 -12.16 22.58 10.02
N THR A 119 -13.48 22.70 9.83
CA THR A 119 -14.47 22.20 10.78
C THR A 119 -14.79 20.74 10.51
N ARG A 120 -14.85 19.94 11.56
CA ARG A 120 -15.27 18.54 11.48
C ARG A 120 -16.76 18.49 11.12
N VAL A 121 -17.09 17.81 10.03
CA VAL A 121 -18.46 17.67 9.50
C VAL A 121 -19.05 16.33 9.92
N HIS A 122 -18.24 15.26 9.90
CA HIS A 122 -18.74 13.92 10.17
C HIS A 122 -17.67 13.02 10.79
N THR A 123 -18.13 11.95 11.45
CA THR A 123 -17.27 10.86 11.91
C THR A 123 -17.96 9.56 11.61
N GLN A 124 -17.21 8.64 11.00
CA GLN A 124 -17.68 7.31 10.72
C GLN A 124 -16.72 6.29 11.35
N ASP A 125 -17.30 5.27 11.99
CA ASP A 125 -16.58 4.05 12.35
C ASP A 125 -16.59 3.11 11.14
N LEU A 126 -15.40 2.64 10.74
CA LEU A 126 -15.21 1.77 9.58
C LEU A 126 -14.95 0.32 9.99
N GLY A 127 -14.97 0.01 11.29
CA GLY A 127 -14.62 -1.30 11.82
C GLY A 127 -13.14 -1.64 11.64
N ASP A 128 -12.80 -2.91 11.81
CA ASP A 128 -11.46 -3.41 11.53
C ASP A 128 -11.31 -3.74 10.04
N GLY A 129 -10.09 -3.67 9.51
CA GLY A 129 -9.82 -4.01 8.11
C GLY A 129 -8.37 -4.44 7.90
N VAL A 130 -8.10 -5.08 6.77
CA VAL A 130 -6.74 -5.46 6.39
C VAL A 130 -6.44 -4.96 4.99
N ILE A 131 -5.38 -4.16 4.87
CA ILE A 131 -4.99 -3.53 3.61
C ILE A 131 -3.67 -4.10 3.13
N VAL A 132 -3.58 -4.36 1.83
CA VAL A 132 -2.36 -4.86 1.18
C VAL A 132 -1.80 -3.81 0.24
N TYR A 133 -0.54 -3.45 0.48
CA TYR A 133 0.26 -2.59 -0.38
C TYR A 133 1.46 -3.35 -0.94
N ARG A 134 1.96 -2.90 -2.08
CA ARG A 134 3.31 -3.21 -2.52
C ARG A 134 4.23 -2.04 -2.20
N MET A 135 5.36 -2.35 -1.59
CA MET A 135 6.48 -1.43 -1.39
C MET A 135 7.56 -1.72 -2.42
N ALA A 136 8.27 -0.67 -2.84
CA ALA A 136 9.46 -0.77 -3.68
C ALA A 136 10.60 0.05 -3.08
N TYR A 137 11.80 -0.50 -3.14
CA TYR A 137 13.01 0.14 -2.65
C TYR A 137 13.56 1.10 -3.72
N GLU A 138 13.84 2.34 -3.33
CA GLU A 138 14.54 3.31 -4.16
C GLU A 138 15.96 3.51 -3.66
N ALA A 139 16.93 2.98 -4.40
CA ALA A 139 18.34 3.04 -4.02
C ALA A 139 18.89 4.47 -3.86
N ARG A 140 18.45 5.42 -4.71
CA ARG A 140 18.92 6.82 -4.66
C ARG A 140 18.51 7.53 -3.36
N GLY A 141 17.31 7.24 -2.87
CA GLY A 141 16.78 7.81 -1.64
C GLY A 141 17.05 6.95 -0.41
N ASN A 142 17.67 5.77 -0.57
CA ASN A 142 17.82 4.74 0.46
C ASN A 142 16.50 4.50 1.22
N ARG A 143 15.39 4.37 0.50
CA ARG A 143 14.06 4.40 1.11
C ARG A 143 13.08 3.46 0.42
N TRP A 144 12.26 2.80 1.23
CA TRP A 144 11.11 2.03 0.77
C TRP A 144 9.91 2.97 0.57
N LYS A 145 9.22 2.83 -0.56
CA LYS A 145 8.08 3.69 -0.94
C LYS A 145 6.88 2.84 -1.34
N ILE A 146 5.67 3.37 -1.16
CA ILE A 146 4.45 2.71 -1.61
C ILE A 146 4.40 2.76 -3.14
N ASP A 147 4.49 1.60 -3.80
CA ASP A 147 4.39 1.47 -5.26
C ASP A 147 2.95 1.32 -5.73
N ALA A 148 2.15 0.52 -5.01
CA ALA A 148 0.78 0.22 -5.40
C ALA A 148 -0.08 -0.15 -4.20
N PHE A 149 -1.35 0.28 -4.25
CA PHE A 149 -2.41 -0.36 -3.47
C PHE A 149 -2.80 -1.64 -4.22
N ILE A 150 -2.80 -2.77 -3.53
CA ILE A 150 -3.14 -4.06 -4.13
C ILE A 150 -4.62 -4.34 -3.90
N GLN A 151 -5.03 -4.46 -2.63
CA GLN A 151 -6.42 -4.74 -2.25
C GLN A 151 -6.69 -4.46 -0.78
N GLU A 152 -7.98 -4.37 -0.43
CA GLU A 152 -8.49 -4.53 0.93
C GLU A 152 -9.03 -5.96 1.05
N LEU A 153 -8.66 -6.67 2.11
CA LEU A 153 -9.09 -8.04 2.33
C LEU A 153 -10.44 -8.07 3.05
N PRO A 154 -11.33 -9.02 2.71
CA PRO A 154 -12.60 -9.17 3.40
C PRO A 154 -12.38 -9.60 4.85
N LEU A 155 -13.37 -9.32 5.71
CA LEU A 155 -13.39 -9.84 7.08
C LEU A 155 -13.30 -11.38 7.06
N GLY A 156 -12.44 -11.94 7.91
CA GLY A 156 -12.24 -13.39 7.99
C GLY A 156 -11.31 -13.99 6.92
N TRP A 157 -10.54 -13.19 6.18
CA TRP A 157 -9.58 -13.69 5.17
C TRP A 157 -8.52 -14.67 5.71
N GLU A 158 -8.35 -14.75 7.03
CA GLU A 158 -7.39 -15.63 7.68
C GLU A 158 -7.74 -17.12 7.58
N THR A 159 -8.93 -17.48 7.08
CA THR A 159 -9.26 -18.88 6.78
C THR A 159 -8.29 -19.43 5.72
N ALA A 160 -7.92 -20.72 5.84
CA ALA A 160 -6.92 -21.34 4.96
C ALA A 160 -7.27 -21.21 3.47
N GLU A 161 -8.56 -21.20 3.14
CA GLU A 161 -9.10 -21.04 1.78
C GLU A 161 -8.88 -19.62 1.22
N LEU A 162 -9.03 -18.58 2.05
CA LEU A 162 -8.91 -17.19 1.63
C LEU A 162 -7.47 -16.65 1.68
N ARG A 163 -6.59 -17.24 2.50
CA ARG A 163 -5.16 -16.88 2.54
C ARG A 163 -4.43 -17.09 1.20
N GLN A 164 -4.87 -18.06 0.40
CA GLN A 164 -4.33 -18.30 -0.94
C GLN A 164 -4.70 -17.18 -1.94
N HIS A 165 -5.67 -16.32 -1.59
CA HIS A 165 -6.20 -15.24 -2.43
C HIS A 165 -5.55 -13.87 -2.18
N ILE A 166 -4.46 -13.78 -1.41
CA ILE A 166 -3.50 -12.68 -1.58
C ILE A 166 -2.73 -12.97 -2.88
N GLN A 167 -3.46 -12.93 -3.99
CA GLN A 167 -2.89 -12.84 -5.29
C GLN A 167 -2.54 -11.36 -5.42
N GLU A 168 -1.24 -11.04 -5.41
CA GLU A 168 -0.83 -10.01 -6.37
C GLU A 168 -1.57 -10.37 -7.65
N LEU A 169 -2.30 -9.44 -8.26
CA LEU A 169 -2.60 -9.53 -9.68
C LEU A 169 -1.23 -9.70 -10.34
N VAL A 170 -0.80 -10.95 -10.44
CA VAL A 170 0.32 -11.41 -11.23
C VAL A 170 -0.06 -10.85 -12.57
N THR A 171 0.61 -9.77 -12.95
CA THR A 171 0.58 -9.32 -14.32
C THR A 171 0.96 -10.55 -15.10
N THR A 172 -0.03 -11.18 -15.71
CA THR A 172 0.17 -12.17 -16.75
C THR A 172 1.21 -11.54 -17.66
N PRO A 173 2.37 -12.17 -17.91
CA PRO A 173 3.28 -11.64 -18.91
C PRO A 173 2.44 -11.40 -20.18
N PRO A 174 2.67 -10.29 -20.91
CA PRO A 174 1.97 -10.09 -22.17
C PRO A 174 2.16 -11.36 -22.98
N VAL A 175 1.06 -11.96 -23.41
CA VAL A 175 1.09 -13.11 -24.31
C VAL A 175 2.01 -12.70 -25.45
N SER A 176 3.16 -13.37 -25.56
CA SER A 176 4.03 -13.24 -26.72
C SER A 176 3.14 -13.55 -27.92
N VAL A 177 2.81 -12.51 -28.67
CA VAL A 177 2.18 -12.67 -29.98
C VAL A 177 3.29 -13.20 -30.87
N ASP A 178 3.49 -14.51 -30.83
CA ASP A 178 4.37 -15.19 -31.77
C ASP A 178 3.78 -14.99 -33.16
N GLY A 179 4.39 -14.05 -33.87
CA GLY A 179 4.19 -13.85 -35.29
C GLY A 179 4.53 -15.14 -36.03
N ARG A 180 3.50 -15.73 -36.63
CA ARG A 180 3.63 -16.52 -37.85
C ARG A 180 2.51 -16.11 -38.79
N CYS A 181 2.82 -15.12 -39.64
CA CYS A 181 2.14 -15.02 -40.92
C CYS A 181 2.80 -16.05 -41.85
N ASN A 182 1.98 -16.97 -42.37
CA ASN A 182 2.30 -17.73 -43.57
C ASN A 182 2.35 -16.82 -44.80
#